data_AF-A0A7Y1V458-F1
#
_entry.id   AF-A0A7Y1V458-F1
#
_cell.length_a   1.000
_cell.length_b   1.000
_cell.length_c   1.000
_cell.angle_alpha   90.00
_cell.angle_beta   90.00
_cell.angle_gamma   90.00
#
_symmetry.space_group_name_H-M   'P 1'
#
loop_
_entity.id
_entity.type
_entity.pdbx_description
1 polymer ?
#
loop_
_entity_poly.entity_id
_entity_poly.type
_entity_poly.pdbx_seq_one_letter_code
_entity_poly.pdbx_strand_id
1 'polypeptide(L)'
;MANIIEYIQFNAPGVAQSPNGGISLIGGASLGGGIDSEPLIYIDGGPRLTVDEARGYAAEMFATIEILTPPASNFYRAPAGAVLLTTKSGSNALPNNIDLLGGMVERIKGFSRYRTFYSPKYSSDNIDQEIPDLRYTLYWNPRFIIGGDQSVPTFFSSDLQGRYKIIIQGITTAGEICMGSTEFSVAGE
;
A
#
# COMPACT_ATOMS: atom_id res chain seq x y z
N MET A 1 -11.72 -16.16 5.08
CA MET A 1 -10.56 -15.38 4.56
C MET A 1 -10.36 -15.84 3.12
N ALA A 2 -10.07 -14.92 2.19
CA ALA A 2 -9.84 -15.29 0.80
C ALA A 2 -8.50 -16.05 0.70
N ASN A 3 -8.42 -17.08 -0.14
CA ASN A 3 -7.14 -17.75 -0.40
C ASN A 3 -6.20 -16.83 -1.20
N ILE A 4 -4.90 -17.12 -1.21
CA ILE A 4 -3.90 -16.28 -1.88
C ILE A 4 -4.17 -16.13 -3.38
N ILE A 5 -4.71 -17.14 -4.06
CA ILE A 5 -5.03 -17.07 -5.49
C ILE A 5 -6.18 -16.09 -5.75
N GLU A 6 -7.27 -16.20 -5.00
CA GLU A 6 -8.39 -15.26 -5.05
C GLU A 6 -7.93 -13.84 -4.73
N TYR A 7 -7.09 -13.69 -3.70
CA TYR A 7 -6.55 -12.39 -3.31
C TYR A 7 -5.78 -11.75 -4.46
N ILE A 8 -4.90 -12.48 -5.13
CA ILE A 8 -4.13 -11.97 -6.27
C ILE A 8 -5.06 -11.62 -7.43
N GLN A 9 -6.04 -12.46 -7.75
CA GLN A 9 -7.00 -12.20 -8.84
C GLN A 9 -7.76 -10.88 -8.67
N PHE A 10 -8.15 -10.52 -7.45
CA PHE A 10 -8.92 -9.30 -7.19
C PHE A 10 -8.07 -8.05 -6.92
N ASN A 11 -6.82 -8.21 -6.47
CA ASN A 11 -6.02 -7.09 -5.98
C ASN A 11 -4.78 -6.78 -6.83
N ALA A 12 -4.35 -7.69 -7.71
CA ALA A 12 -3.17 -7.48 -8.53
C ALA A 12 -3.54 -7.02 -9.97
N PRO A 13 -3.03 -5.86 -10.42
CA PRO A 13 -3.26 -5.41 -11.78
C PRO A 13 -2.54 -6.33 -12.77
N GLY A 14 -3.15 -6.55 -13.94
CA GLY A 14 -2.58 -7.41 -14.97
C GLY A 14 -2.73 -8.92 -14.69
N VAL A 15 -3.45 -9.31 -13.64
CA VAL A 15 -3.85 -10.69 -13.39
C VAL A 15 -5.29 -10.90 -13.83
N ALA A 16 -5.53 -11.95 -14.60
CA ALA A 16 -6.85 -12.40 -15.04
C ALA A 16 -7.11 -13.85 -14.59
N GLN A 17 -8.38 -14.24 -14.59
CA GLN A 17 -8.77 -15.63 -14.37
C GLN A 17 -8.45 -16.45 -15.62
N SER A 18 -7.72 -17.55 -15.44
CA SER A 18 -7.52 -18.55 -16.50
C SER A 18 -8.82 -19.35 -16.70
N PRO A 19 -9.18 -19.74 -17.93
CA PRO A 19 -10.33 -20.60 -18.21
C PRO A 19 -10.35 -21.92 -17.42
N ASN A 20 -9.18 -22.39 -16.99
CA ASN A 20 -9.02 -23.62 -16.21
C ASN A 20 -9.11 -23.40 -14.68
N GLY A 21 -9.51 -22.20 -14.24
CA GLY A 21 -9.63 -21.84 -12.83
C GLY A 21 -8.34 -21.35 -12.18
N GLY A 22 -7.23 -21.28 -12.92
CA GLY A 22 -5.96 -20.70 -12.48
C GLY A 22 -5.86 -19.18 -12.64
N ILE A 23 -4.63 -18.68 -12.65
CA ILE A 23 -4.30 -17.29 -12.91
C ILE A 23 -3.61 -17.15 -14.27
N SER A 24 -3.81 -16.03 -14.93
CA SER A 24 -3.12 -15.65 -16.18
C SER A 24 -2.60 -14.23 -16.05
N LEU A 25 -1.42 -13.96 -16.61
CA LEU A 25 -0.81 -12.62 -16.59
C LEU A 25 -0.91 -11.97 -17.97
N ILE A 26 -1.40 -10.73 -18.01
CA ILE A 26 -1.47 -9.94 -19.24
C ILE A 26 -0.04 -9.71 -19.75
N GLY A 27 0.21 -10.05 -21.01
CA GLY A 27 1.54 -9.96 -21.63
C GLY A 27 2.42 -11.21 -21.48
N GLY A 28 1.93 -12.25 -20.80
CA GLY A 28 2.56 -13.59 -20.84
C GLY A 28 2.46 -14.18 -22.24
N ALA A 29 3.59 -14.48 -22.86
CA ALA A 29 3.63 -15.09 -24.18
C ALA A 29 3.52 -16.62 -24.06
N SER A 30 2.34 -17.16 -24.38
CA SER A 30 2.15 -18.59 -24.62
C SER A 30 2.33 -18.86 -26.12
N LEU A 31 3.43 -19.49 -26.51
CA LEU A 31 3.70 -19.86 -27.91
C LEU A 31 3.21 -21.27 -28.28
N GLY A 32 2.39 -21.88 -27.42
CA GLY A 32 1.78 -23.18 -27.67
C GLY A 32 0.59 -23.36 -26.74
N GLY A 33 -0.57 -23.72 -27.31
CA GLY A 33 -1.83 -23.90 -26.59
C GLY A 33 -1.86 -25.14 -25.69
N GLY A 34 -0.93 -25.25 -24.74
CA GLY A 34 -0.87 -26.32 -23.75
C GLY A 34 0.06 -25.97 -22.59
N ILE A 35 -0.42 -26.25 -21.37
CA ILE A 35 0.22 -26.31 -20.04
C ILE A 35 1.07 -25.14 -19.50
N ASP A 36 1.61 -24.25 -20.34
CA ASP A 36 2.44 -23.11 -19.94
C ASP A 36 1.73 -21.77 -20.18
N SER A 37 0.41 -21.72 -20.03
CA SER A 37 -0.39 -20.48 -20.11
C SER A 37 -0.55 -19.78 -18.76
N GLU A 38 -0.15 -20.44 -17.68
CA GLU A 38 -0.30 -19.98 -16.30
C GLU A 38 1.08 -19.64 -15.72
N PRO A 39 1.18 -18.61 -14.88
CA PRO A 39 2.44 -18.23 -14.27
C PRO A 39 2.88 -19.28 -13.24
N LEU A 40 4.20 -19.45 -13.12
CA LEU A 40 4.77 -20.35 -12.11
C LEU A 40 4.72 -19.69 -10.73
N ILE A 41 4.32 -20.42 -9.71
CA ILE A 41 4.16 -19.91 -8.34
C ILE A 41 5.26 -20.49 -7.45
N TYR A 42 5.88 -19.63 -6.65
CA TYR A 42 6.93 -20.00 -5.69
C TYR A 42 6.64 -19.39 -4.33
N ILE A 43 6.93 -20.14 -3.26
CA ILE A 43 6.93 -19.64 -1.88
C ILE A 43 8.37 -19.72 -1.35
N ASP A 44 8.89 -18.60 -0.86
CA ASP A 44 10.23 -18.48 -0.23
C ASP A 44 11.38 -19.11 -1.05
N GLY A 45 11.29 -19.05 -2.38
CA GLY A 45 12.29 -19.64 -3.29
C GLY A 45 12.32 -21.17 -3.31
N GLY A 46 11.31 -21.83 -2.74
CA GLY A 46 11.12 -23.28 -2.75
C GLY A 46 10.75 -23.85 -4.12
N PRO A 47 10.35 -25.14 -4.20
CA PRO A 47 9.90 -25.74 -5.45
C PRO A 47 8.65 -25.05 -5.99
N ARG A 48 8.42 -25.17 -7.31
CA ARG A 48 7.21 -24.65 -7.95
C ARG A 48 5.97 -25.27 -7.30
N LEU A 49 4.96 -24.45 -7.07
CA LEU A 49 3.64 -24.88 -6.61
C LEU A 49 2.64 -24.87 -7.77
N THR A 50 1.68 -25.78 -7.69
CA THR A 50 0.46 -25.75 -8.50
C THR A 50 -0.52 -24.73 -7.94
N VAL A 51 -1.48 -24.29 -8.77
CA VAL A 51 -2.54 -23.36 -8.34
C VAL A 51 -3.35 -23.95 -7.17
N ASP A 52 -3.66 -25.24 -7.22
CA ASP A 52 -4.46 -25.90 -6.18
C ASP A 52 -3.71 -26.00 -4.84
N GLU A 53 -2.39 -26.26 -4.87
CA GLU A 53 -1.56 -26.19 -3.67
C GLU A 53 -1.50 -24.76 -3.12
N ALA A 54 -1.36 -23.76 -3.99
CA ALA A 54 -1.33 -22.36 -3.59
C ALA A 54 -2.65 -21.92 -2.92
N ARG A 55 -3.81 -22.41 -3.37
CA ARG A 55 -5.13 -22.13 -2.74
C ARG A 55 -5.21 -22.57 -1.27
N GLY A 56 -4.38 -23.52 -0.83
CA GLY A 56 -4.32 -23.95 0.56
C GLY A 56 -3.77 -22.89 1.52
N TYR A 57 -3.14 -21.84 0.99
CA TYR A 57 -2.52 -20.79 1.80
C TYR A 57 -3.41 -19.55 1.92
N ALA A 58 -3.52 -19.04 3.15
CA ALA A 58 -4.20 -17.79 3.45
C ALA A 58 -3.33 -16.61 2.97
N ALA A 59 -3.95 -15.60 2.34
CA ALA A 59 -3.22 -14.44 1.82
C ALA A 59 -2.46 -13.68 2.92
N GLU A 60 -2.98 -13.71 4.15
CA GLU A 60 -2.40 -13.06 5.32
C GLU A 60 -1.04 -13.64 5.74
N MET A 61 -0.70 -14.86 5.30
CA MET A 61 0.58 -15.50 5.59
C MET A 61 1.77 -14.81 4.91
N PHE A 62 1.53 -14.11 3.80
CA PHE A 62 2.58 -13.57 2.95
C PHE A 62 2.86 -12.10 3.26
N ALA A 63 4.15 -11.79 3.42
CA ALA A 63 4.68 -10.45 3.59
C ALA A 63 4.71 -9.69 2.26
N THR A 64 5.11 -10.36 1.18
CA THR A 64 5.19 -9.79 -0.16
C THR A 64 4.63 -10.75 -1.20
N ILE A 65 4.08 -10.17 -2.27
CA ILE A 65 3.59 -10.86 -3.47
C ILE A 65 4.24 -10.12 -4.64
N GLU A 66 5.16 -10.77 -5.34
CA GLU A 66 5.81 -10.21 -6.52
C GLU A 66 5.31 -10.93 -7.77
N ILE A 67 4.94 -10.14 -8.78
CA ILE A 67 4.45 -10.66 -10.06
C ILE A 67 5.43 -10.24 -11.13
N LEU A 68 6.08 -11.23 -11.73
CA LEU A 68 7.06 -11.05 -12.79
C LEU A 68 6.40 -11.35 -14.12
N THR A 69 6.37 -10.35 -15.01
CA THR A 69 6.02 -10.52 -16.41
C THR A 69 7.29 -10.74 -17.25
N PRO A 70 7.17 -11.34 -18.45
CA PRO A 70 8.30 -11.38 -19.40
C PRO A 70 8.80 -9.96 -19.72
N PRO A 71 10.12 -9.78 -19.93
CA PRO A 71 11.17 -10.79 -19.96
C PRO A 71 11.72 -11.21 -18.58
N ALA A 72 11.37 -10.52 -17.49
CA ALA A 72 11.94 -10.77 -16.17
C ALA A 72 11.61 -12.16 -15.62
N SER A 73 10.43 -12.70 -15.93
CA SER A 73 10.04 -14.06 -15.51
C SER A 73 10.83 -15.17 -16.20
N ASN A 74 11.51 -14.90 -17.32
CA ASN A 74 12.30 -15.91 -18.03
C ASN A 74 13.51 -16.39 -17.23
N PHE A 75 14.00 -15.61 -16.26
CA PHE A 75 15.02 -16.07 -15.30
C PHE A 75 14.54 -17.27 -14.49
N TYR A 76 13.24 -17.35 -14.23
CA TYR A 76 12.58 -18.48 -13.56
C TYR A 76 12.07 -19.55 -14.54
N ARG A 77 12.48 -19.45 -15.81
CA ARG A 77 11.99 -20.30 -16.92
C ARG A 77 10.45 -20.28 -17.03
N ALA A 78 9.86 -19.12 -16.74
CA ALA A 78 8.42 -18.93 -16.67
C ALA A 78 7.95 -17.98 -17.80
N PRO A 79 7.74 -18.48 -19.04
CA PRO A 79 7.40 -17.65 -20.19
C PRO A 79 6.01 -17.00 -20.11
N ALA A 80 5.09 -17.58 -19.34
CA ALA A 80 3.79 -16.98 -19.00
C ALA A 80 3.83 -16.05 -17.77
N GLY A 81 5.01 -15.86 -17.19
CA GLY A 81 5.24 -15.06 -15.99
C GLY A 81 5.40 -15.88 -14.71
N ALA A 82 5.76 -15.24 -13.60
CA ALA A 82 5.96 -15.90 -12.32
C ALA A 82 5.36 -15.10 -11.16
N VAL A 83 4.92 -15.79 -10.11
CA VAL A 83 4.46 -15.22 -8.85
C VAL A 83 5.38 -15.70 -7.73
N LEU A 84 6.05 -14.76 -7.07
CA LEU A 84 6.91 -15.04 -5.92
C LEU A 84 6.21 -14.56 -4.65
N LEU A 85 6.02 -15.49 -3.72
CA LEU A 85 5.37 -15.24 -2.44
C LEU A 85 6.43 -15.35 -1.34
N THR A 86 6.54 -14.33 -0.50
CA THR A 86 7.45 -14.35 0.66
C THR A 86 6.64 -14.37 1.95
N THR A 87 6.94 -15.26 2.88
CA THR A 87 6.18 -15.41 4.13
C THR A 87 6.51 -14.33 5.17
N LYS A 88 5.54 -13.98 6.02
CA LYS A 88 5.75 -13.13 7.20
C LYS A 88 6.52 -13.95 8.24
N SER A 89 7.72 -13.49 8.59
CA SER A 89 8.67 -14.13 9.51
C SER A 89 9.58 -15.17 8.85
N GLY A 90 10.70 -14.69 8.32
CA GLY A 90 11.76 -15.54 7.80
C GLY A 90 12.46 -16.33 8.92
N SER A 91 12.72 -17.60 8.65
CA SER A 91 13.93 -18.23 9.18
C SER A 91 15.12 -17.66 8.42
N ASN A 92 15.64 -16.50 8.87
CA ASN A 92 16.96 -15.93 8.60
C ASN A 92 17.65 -16.33 7.27
N ALA A 93 17.40 -15.60 6.18
CA ALA A 93 18.41 -15.30 5.15
C ALA A 93 17.79 -14.49 4.00
N LEU A 94 17.52 -13.20 4.17
CA LEU A 94 17.83 -12.19 3.14
C LEU A 94 17.99 -10.83 3.85
N PRO A 95 19.13 -10.13 3.69
CA PRO A 95 19.31 -8.81 4.26
C PRO A 95 18.30 -7.84 3.64
N ASN A 96 17.73 -6.97 4.47
CA ASN A 96 16.69 -5.98 4.13
C ASN A 96 17.13 -4.89 3.13
N ASN A 97 18.27 -5.04 2.45
CA ASN A 97 18.76 -4.20 1.37
C ASN A 97 19.42 -5.10 0.31
N ILE A 98 18.64 -5.62 -0.64
CA ILE A 98 19.19 -6.02 -1.93
C ILE A 98 19.02 -4.79 -2.82
N ASP A 99 20.09 -4.05 -3.06
CA ASP A 99 20.18 -3.18 -4.22
C ASP A 99 20.16 -4.09 -5.46
N LEU A 100 18.98 -4.27 -6.05
CA LEU A 100 18.85 -4.97 -7.32
C LEU A 100 19.50 -4.09 -8.40
N LEU A 101 20.68 -4.49 -8.88
CA LEU A 101 21.32 -3.84 -10.02
C LEU A 101 20.39 -3.93 -11.24
N GLY A 102 19.76 -2.80 -11.60
CA GLY A 102 19.09 -2.61 -12.89
C GLY A 102 17.59 -2.92 -12.93
N GLY A 103 16.91 -3.11 -11.80
CA GLY A 103 15.45 -3.31 -11.75
C GLY A 103 14.71 -2.13 -11.12
N MET A 104 13.59 -1.69 -11.71
CA MET A 104 12.69 -0.74 -11.06
C MET A 104 11.88 -1.50 -10.00
N VAL A 105 12.24 -1.35 -8.72
CA VAL A 105 11.51 -1.98 -7.61
C VAL A 105 10.36 -1.08 -7.20
N GLU A 106 9.18 -1.31 -7.78
CA GLU A 106 7.98 -0.65 -7.31
C GLU A 106 7.43 -1.39 -6.08
N ARG A 107 7.72 -0.88 -4.89
CA ARG A 107 7.08 -1.38 -3.67
C ARG A 107 5.62 -0.96 -3.72
N ILE A 108 4.74 -1.90 -4.06
CA ILE A 108 3.29 -1.69 -4.00
C ILE A 108 2.96 -1.35 -2.54
N LYS A 109 2.73 -0.06 -2.26
CA LYS A 109 2.03 0.34 -1.04
C LYS A 109 0.64 -0.25 -1.18
N GLY A 110 0.37 -1.35 -0.49
CA GLY A 110 -0.93 -2.01 -0.53
C GLY A 110 -2.08 -1.05 -0.23
N PHE A 111 -3.31 -1.50 -0.44
CA PHE A 111 -4.52 -0.71 -0.18
C PHE A 111 -4.52 -0.13 1.24
N SER A 112 -4.23 1.16 1.34
CA SER A 112 -4.42 1.90 2.58
C SER A 112 -5.92 2.15 2.70
N ARG A 113 -6.59 1.45 3.62
CA ARG A 113 -7.99 1.74 3.95
C ARG A 113 -8.10 3.24 4.20
N TYR A 114 -9.06 3.90 3.58
CA TYR A 114 -9.34 5.31 3.81
C TYR A 114 -9.56 5.51 5.32
N ARG A 115 -8.56 6.05 6.01
CA ARG A 115 -8.62 6.33 7.43
C ARG A 115 -8.96 7.80 7.57
N THR A 116 -10.12 8.08 8.14
CA THR A 116 -10.43 9.44 8.58
C THR A 116 -9.37 9.84 9.60
N PHE A 117 -8.75 11.00 9.40
CA PHE A 117 -7.82 11.54 10.37
C PHE A 117 -8.55 11.74 11.71
N TYR A 118 -8.04 11.13 12.78
CA TYR A 118 -8.61 11.29 14.11
C TYR A 118 -8.06 12.56 14.74
N SER A 119 -8.94 13.52 14.99
CA SER A 119 -8.68 14.62 15.90
C SER A 119 -9.33 14.31 17.24
N PRO A 120 -8.58 14.19 18.35
CA PRO A 120 -9.15 14.12 19.68
C PRO A 120 -10.11 15.28 19.91
N LYS A 121 -11.21 14.98 20.59
CA LYS A 121 -12.13 16.00 21.09
C LYS A 121 -11.61 16.45 22.44
N TYR A 122 -11.07 17.66 22.52
CA TYR A 122 -10.72 18.28 23.80
C TYR A 122 -11.96 18.95 24.39
N SER A 123 -12.11 18.80 25.69
CA SER A 123 -13.17 19.28 26.57
C SER A 123 -12.53 19.66 27.90
N SER A 124 -13.26 20.36 28.78
CA SER A 124 -12.77 20.69 30.13
C SER A 124 -12.27 19.48 30.90
N ASP A 125 -12.81 18.30 30.62
CA ASP A 125 -12.59 17.08 31.41
C ASP A 125 -11.36 16.28 30.95
N ASN A 126 -10.78 16.62 29.79
CA ASN A 126 -9.66 15.87 29.20
C ASN A 126 -8.55 16.74 28.61
N ILE A 127 -8.55 18.04 28.90
CA ILE A 127 -7.46 18.93 28.49
C ILE A 127 -6.20 18.68 29.32
N ASP A 128 -6.35 18.25 30.58
CA ASP A 128 -5.27 17.92 31.51
C ASP A 128 -5.05 16.40 31.62
N GLN A 129 -5.17 15.67 30.53
CA GLN A 129 -4.92 14.23 30.57
C GLN A 129 -3.46 13.92 30.94
N GLU A 130 -3.27 12.92 31.78
CA GLU A 130 -1.96 12.47 32.27
C GLU A 130 -1.06 11.90 31.15
N ILE A 131 -1.68 11.52 30.02
CA ILE A 131 -0.99 10.99 28.84
C ILE A 131 -0.71 12.17 27.89
N PRO A 132 0.57 12.48 27.58
CA PRO A 132 0.92 13.59 26.71
C PRO A 132 0.50 13.34 25.25
N ASP A 133 -0.02 14.38 24.58
CA ASP A 133 -0.28 14.40 23.15
C ASP A 133 1.02 14.67 22.38
N LEU A 134 1.51 13.66 21.67
CA LEU A 134 2.72 13.74 20.85
C LEU A 134 2.44 13.69 19.34
N ARG A 135 1.25 14.14 18.90
CA ARG A 135 0.89 14.14 17.47
C ARG A 135 1.65 15.22 16.70
N TYR A 136 2.21 14.82 15.56
CA TYR A 136 2.85 15.74 14.59
C TYR A 136 1.85 16.36 13.60
N THR A 137 0.79 15.65 13.26
CA THR A 137 -0.32 16.18 12.45
C THR A 137 -1.45 16.52 13.40
N LEU A 138 -1.79 17.81 13.49
CA LEU A 138 -2.82 18.31 14.40
C LEU A 138 -4.21 18.32 13.77
N TYR A 139 -4.27 18.63 12.47
CA TYR A 139 -5.50 18.74 11.70
C TYR A 139 -5.30 18.27 10.26
N TRP A 140 -6.25 17.50 9.74
CA TRP A 140 -6.28 17.09 8.34
C TRP A 140 -7.72 16.96 7.86
N ASN A 141 -8.10 17.78 6.87
CA ASN A 141 -9.40 17.71 6.22
C ASN A 141 -9.24 17.85 4.69
N PRO A 142 -9.37 16.76 3.93
CA PRO A 142 -9.22 16.79 2.48
C PRO A 142 -10.46 17.33 1.74
N ARG A 143 -11.58 17.58 2.44
CA ARG A 143 -12.85 18.04 1.86
C ARG A 143 -13.28 19.37 2.47
N PHE A 144 -12.37 20.34 2.47
CA PHE A 144 -12.64 21.69 2.96
C PHE A 144 -13.12 22.60 1.81
N ILE A 145 -14.27 23.25 1.98
CA ILE A 145 -14.84 24.18 1.00
C ILE A 145 -14.86 25.57 1.64
N ILE A 146 -14.15 26.51 1.01
CA ILE A 146 -14.10 27.91 1.45
C ILE A 146 -15.47 28.54 1.19
N GLY A 147 -16.11 29.09 2.23
CA GLY A 147 -17.41 29.77 2.13
C GLY A 147 -18.65 28.94 2.51
N GLY A 148 -18.47 27.69 2.97
CA GLY A 148 -19.55 26.90 3.60
C GLY A 148 -19.70 27.14 5.10
N ASP A 149 -20.59 26.38 5.76
CA ASP A 149 -20.95 26.51 7.19
C ASP A 149 -19.75 26.41 8.17
N GLN A 150 -18.64 25.79 7.75
CA GLN A 150 -17.39 25.70 8.52
C GLN A 150 -16.26 26.43 7.80
N SER A 151 -16.39 27.74 7.64
CA SER A 151 -15.43 28.56 6.89
C SER A 151 -14.05 28.67 7.54
N VAL A 152 -13.91 28.30 8.83
CA VAL A 152 -12.66 28.40 9.59
C VAL A 152 -12.40 27.09 10.34
N PRO A 153 -11.32 26.35 10.02
CA PRO A 153 -10.94 25.15 10.77
C PRO A 153 -10.34 25.54 12.12
N THR A 154 -10.81 24.89 13.19
CA THR A 154 -10.28 25.04 14.56
C THR A 154 -9.67 23.73 15.03
N PHE A 155 -8.51 23.79 15.70
CA PHE A 155 -7.81 22.64 16.24
C PHE A 155 -7.03 23.04 17.50
N PHE A 156 -6.64 22.04 18.29
CA PHE A 156 -5.76 22.20 19.45
C PHE A 156 -4.33 21.82 19.09
N SER A 157 -3.35 22.46 19.73
CA SER A 157 -1.94 22.06 19.66
C SER A 157 -1.70 20.75 20.40
N SER A 158 -0.58 20.08 20.08
CA SER A 158 -0.07 18.97 20.89
C SER A 158 0.94 19.51 21.93
N ASP A 159 1.39 18.64 22.84
CA ASP A 159 2.34 19.00 23.91
C ASP A 159 3.79 19.15 23.38
N LEU A 160 4.00 18.90 22.08
CA LEU A 160 5.28 19.08 21.43
C LEU A 160 5.54 20.56 21.16
N GLN A 161 6.59 21.10 21.78
CA GLN A 161 7.08 22.43 21.51
C GLN A 161 7.79 22.48 20.14
N GLY A 162 7.61 23.58 19.41
CA GLY A 162 8.27 23.76 18.13
C GLY A 162 7.50 24.60 17.13
N ARG A 163 8.00 24.62 15.89
CA ARG A 163 7.35 25.29 14.77
C ARG A 163 6.47 24.31 14.02
N TYR A 164 5.22 24.69 13.86
CA TYR A 164 4.21 23.97 13.10
C TYR A 164 4.00 24.67 11.76
N LYS A 165 3.81 23.87 10.73
CA LYS A 165 3.52 24.35 9.37
C LYS A 165 2.09 24.03 8.99
N ILE A 166 1.39 25.04 8.51
CA ILE A 166 0.06 24.94 7.92
C ILE A 166 0.27 24.95 6.40
N ILE A 167 -0.34 23.98 5.72
CA ILE A 167 -0.31 23.86 4.26
C ILE A 167 -1.75 23.72 3.78
N ILE A 168 -2.13 24.54 2.81
CA ILE A 168 -3.42 24.50 2.14
C ILE A 168 -3.15 24.25 0.66
N GLN A 169 -3.83 23.25 0.10
CA GLN A 169 -3.80 22.92 -1.32
C GLN A 169 -5.23 22.70 -1.79
N GLY A 170 -5.55 23.17 -2.98
CA GLY A 170 -6.89 23.03 -3.54
C GLY A 170 -6.97 23.37 -5.00
N ILE A 171 -8.18 23.32 -5.52
CA ILE A 171 -8.53 23.67 -6.89
C ILE A 171 -9.76 24.57 -6.89
N THR A 172 -9.76 25.61 -7.72
CA THR A 172 -10.93 26.49 -7.89
C THR A 172 -12.02 25.81 -8.72
N THR A 173 -13.22 26.37 -8.73
CA THR A 173 -14.32 25.90 -9.60
C THR A 173 -13.98 26.03 -11.10
N ALA A 174 -13.05 26.92 -11.45
CA ALA A 174 -12.53 27.08 -12.80
C ALA A 174 -11.39 26.09 -13.14
N GLY A 175 -10.97 25.25 -12.19
CA GLY A 175 -9.91 24.25 -12.39
C GLY A 175 -8.49 24.75 -12.10
N GLU A 176 -8.34 25.92 -11.49
CA GLU A 176 -7.02 26.50 -11.19
C GLU A 176 -6.48 25.97 -9.87
N ILE A 177 -5.18 25.64 -9.81
CA ILE A 177 -4.54 25.13 -8.60
C ILE A 177 -4.27 26.29 -7.62
N CYS A 178 -4.58 26.09 -6.35
CA CYS A 178 -4.26 27.02 -5.27
C CYS A 178 -3.35 26.35 -4.24
N MET A 179 -2.32 27.06 -3.78
CA MET A 179 -1.45 26.61 -2.69
C MET A 179 -1.11 27.78 -1.77
N GLY A 180 -1.12 27.54 -0.46
CA GLY A 180 -0.68 28.49 0.55
C GLY A 180 -0.02 27.76 1.72
N SER A 181 0.92 28.43 2.39
CA SER A 181 1.49 27.92 3.63
C SER A 181 1.82 29.03 4.61
N THR A 182 1.68 28.73 5.90
CA THR A 182 2.10 29.62 6.99
C THR A 182 2.66 28.77 8.12
N GLU A 183 3.30 29.41 9.10
CA GLU A 183 3.87 28.74 10.27
C GLU A 183 3.40 29.42 11.56
N PHE A 184 3.35 28.65 12.64
CA PHE A 184 3.14 29.16 14.00
C PHE A 184 4.02 28.38 14.97
N SER A 185 4.32 28.95 16.13
CA SER A 185 5.18 28.34 17.15
C SER A 185 4.36 28.00 18.40
N VAL A 186 4.60 26.83 18.96
CA VAL A 186 4.12 26.44 20.30
C VAL A 186 5.34 26.47 21.23
N ALA A 187 5.29 27.33 22.23
CA ALA A 187 6.27 27.41 23.30
C ALA A 187 5.70 26.69 24.53
N GLY A 188 6.57 26.04 25.31
CA GLY A 188 6.19 25.57 26.64
C GLY A 188 6.01 26.73 27.60
N GLU A 189 5.15 26.54 28.59
CA GLU A 189 5.16 27.36 29.82
C GLU A 189 6.40 27.07 30.68
#